data_AF-A0A453ACK5-F1
#
_entry.id   AF-A0A453ACK5-F1
#
_cell.length_a   1.000
_cell.length_b   1.000
_cell.length_c   1.000
_cell.angle_alpha   90.00
_cell.angle_beta   90.00
_cell.angle_gamma   90.00
#
_symmetry.space_group_name_H-M   'P 1'
#
loop_
_entity.id
_entity.type
_entity.pdbx_description
1 polymer ?
#
loop_
_entity_poly.entity_id
_entity_poly.type
_entity_poly.pdbx_seq_one_letter_code
_entity_poly.pdbx_strand_id
1 'polypeptide(L)'
;PAVHGLLNVMRSCVRAGTVKRVVLTSSAAAVSTLPLEGEGHVLDEESWADVEFLTSGKTHAWGFPVSKVHLEKAASAFALEKGISLVTVCPGLMVGAAPAAKVHPSTLDVLSLLSGDDARVRTLKFIVRMSGSIPLVHVDDLCRTEIFVAEEEEASGRYICCSLNTTVVELARFLAAKYPHYNVNTDRYMLDSWSWRVLFCSQARALKMRI
;
A
#
# COMPACT_ATOMS: atom_id res chain seq x y z
N PRO A 1 -5.31 -14.30 -12.53
CA PRO A 1 -4.63 -15.14 -11.51
C PRO A 1 -4.93 -14.76 -10.06
N ALA A 2 -4.72 -13.49 -9.67
CA ALA A 2 -4.83 -13.03 -8.27
C ALA A 2 -6.20 -13.34 -7.64
N VAL A 3 -7.30 -12.98 -8.31
CA VAL A 3 -8.68 -13.28 -7.86
C VAL A 3 -8.92 -14.78 -7.69
N HIS A 4 -8.43 -15.61 -8.62
CA HIS A 4 -8.62 -17.06 -8.54
C HIS A 4 -7.90 -17.66 -7.33
N GLY A 5 -6.67 -17.20 -7.05
CA GLY A 5 -5.90 -17.62 -5.87
C GLY A 5 -6.60 -17.25 -4.58
N LEU A 6 -7.08 -16.01 -4.46
CA LEU A 6 -7.87 -15.56 -3.32
C LEU A 6 -9.12 -16.44 -3.09
N LEU A 7 -9.95 -16.60 -4.12
CA LEU A 7 -11.20 -17.35 -3.98
C LEU A 7 -10.96 -18.83 -3.65
N ASN A 8 -9.82 -19.38 -4.06
CA ASN A 8 -9.42 -20.74 -3.68
C ASN A 8 -9.16 -20.86 -2.17
N VAL A 9 -8.49 -19.87 -1.57
CA VAL A 9 -8.27 -19.81 -0.12
C VAL A 9 -9.59 -19.60 0.61
N MET A 10 -10.40 -18.62 0.20
CA MET A 10 -11.68 -18.34 0.87
C MET A 10 -12.66 -19.51 0.82
N ARG A 11 -12.75 -20.23 -0.31
CA ARG A 11 -13.53 -21.49 -0.40
C ARG A 11 -13.02 -22.54 0.57
N SER A 12 -11.71 -22.62 0.80
CA SER A 12 -11.13 -23.55 1.75
C SER A 12 -11.44 -23.16 3.19
N CYS A 13 -11.43 -21.86 3.52
CA CYS A 13 -11.85 -21.35 4.83
C CYS A 13 -13.31 -21.69 5.13
N VAL A 14 -14.21 -21.47 4.17
CA VAL A 14 -15.64 -21.83 4.31
C VAL A 14 -15.80 -23.34 4.48
N ARG A 15 -15.12 -24.15 3.67
CA ARG A 15 -15.18 -25.62 3.77
C ARG A 15 -14.66 -26.15 5.11
N ALA A 16 -13.67 -25.49 5.70
CA ALA A 16 -13.13 -25.89 7.00
C ALA A 16 -14.14 -25.67 8.14
N GLY A 17 -15.03 -24.66 8.02
CA GLY A 17 -16.07 -24.36 9.01
C GLY A 17 -15.57 -23.83 10.36
N THR A 18 -14.25 -23.82 10.59
CA THR A 18 -13.61 -23.37 11.84
C THR A 18 -12.97 -22.00 11.74
N VAL A 19 -12.83 -21.45 10.53
CA VAL A 19 -12.23 -20.13 10.30
C VAL A 19 -13.25 -19.04 10.65
N LYS A 20 -12.95 -18.25 11.67
CA LYS A 20 -13.82 -17.17 12.14
C LYS A 20 -13.77 -15.93 11.22
N ARG A 21 -12.57 -15.58 10.73
CA ARG A 21 -12.32 -14.39 9.93
C ARG A 21 -11.20 -14.63 8.94
N VAL A 22 -11.31 -14.03 7.76
CA VAL A 22 -10.23 -13.88 6.79
C VAL A 22 -9.68 -12.46 6.89
N VAL A 23 -8.37 -12.33 7.10
CA VAL A 23 -7.67 -11.05 6.97
C VAL A 23 -7.00 -11.02 5.60
N LEU A 24 -7.38 -10.06 4.79
CA LEU A 24 -6.89 -9.90 3.43
C LEU A 24 -5.83 -8.80 3.35
N THR A 25 -4.59 -9.17 3.03
CA THR A 25 -3.53 -8.20 2.72
C THR A 25 -3.68 -7.68 1.29
N SER A 26 -4.28 -6.50 1.15
CA SER A 26 -4.41 -5.80 -0.12
C SER A 26 -3.22 -4.85 -0.37
N SER A 27 -3.45 -3.56 -0.63
CA SER A 27 -2.44 -2.52 -0.84
C SER A 27 -3.10 -1.14 -0.91
N ALA A 28 -2.40 -0.10 -0.47
CA ALA A 28 -2.77 1.30 -0.71
C ALA A 28 -2.99 1.61 -2.20
N ALA A 29 -2.41 0.83 -3.13
CA ALA A 29 -2.65 0.96 -4.56
C ALA A 29 -4.12 0.79 -4.97
N ALA A 30 -4.92 0.04 -4.20
CA ALA A 30 -6.36 -0.10 -4.40
C ALA A 30 -7.18 1.07 -3.84
N VAL A 31 -6.54 2.01 -3.15
CA VAL A 31 -7.14 3.20 -2.54
C VAL A 31 -6.81 4.44 -3.37
N SER A 32 -5.53 4.66 -3.66
CA SER A 32 -5.03 5.99 -4.00
C SER A 32 -4.76 6.26 -5.47
N THR A 33 -5.03 5.31 -6.35
CA THR A 33 -4.71 5.47 -7.77
C THR A 33 -5.85 6.17 -8.48
N LEU A 34 -5.90 7.50 -8.34
CA LEU A 34 -7.01 8.37 -8.75
C LEU A 34 -6.47 9.54 -9.59
N PRO A 35 -7.27 10.10 -10.53
CA PRO A 35 -6.91 11.30 -11.26
C PRO A 35 -7.12 12.55 -10.40
N LEU A 36 -6.38 12.67 -9.28
CA LEU A 36 -6.49 13.80 -8.37
C LEU A 36 -5.63 14.98 -8.87
N GLU A 37 -6.24 16.15 -8.99
CA GLU A 37 -5.58 17.43 -9.28
C GLU A 37 -5.70 18.38 -8.09
N GLY A 38 -4.65 19.14 -7.78
CA GLY A 38 -4.63 20.10 -6.66
C GLY A 38 -4.22 19.50 -5.31
N GLU A 39 -4.01 20.38 -4.32
CA GLU A 39 -3.61 20.00 -2.96
C GLU A 39 -4.82 19.77 -2.04
N GLY A 40 -4.60 19.10 -0.90
CA GLY A 40 -5.59 18.99 0.18
C GLY A 40 -6.47 17.74 0.13
N HIS A 41 -6.20 16.81 -0.79
CA HIS A 41 -6.92 15.55 -0.86
C HIS A 41 -6.59 14.64 0.32
N VAL A 42 -7.62 14.10 0.93
CA VAL A 42 -7.53 13.11 2.00
C VAL A 42 -8.20 11.84 1.53
N LEU A 43 -7.45 10.74 1.53
CA LEU A 43 -7.96 9.42 1.20
C LEU A 43 -8.14 8.61 2.47
N ASP A 44 -9.26 7.91 2.53
CA ASP A 44 -9.71 7.09 3.64
C ASP A 44 -10.09 5.66 3.17
N GLU A 45 -10.56 4.85 4.10
CA GLU A 45 -10.97 3.47 3.89
C GLU A 45 -12.14 3.31 2.91
N GLU A 46 -12.89 4.37 2.59
CA GLU A 46 -13.97 4.36 1.60
C GLU A 46 -13.47 4.67 0.19
N SER A 47 -12.23 5.17 0.07
CA SER A 47 -11.63 5.56 -1.20
C SER A 47 -11.19 4.36 -2.03
N TRP A 48 -11.46 4.39 -3.34
CA TRP A 48 -11.09 3.32 -4.28
C TRP A 48 -10.30 3.87 -5.47
N ALA A 49 -9.29 3.12 -5.89
CA ALA A 49 -8.58 3.40 -7.13
C ALA A 49 -9.52 3.31 -8.34
N ASP A 50 -9.33 4.24 -9.28
CA ASP A 50 -10.11 4.33 -10.50
C ASP A 50 -9.55 3.35 -11.55
N VAL A 51 -10.27 2.24 -11.73
CA VAL A 51 -9.91 1.18 -12.67
C VAL A 51 -10.04 1.64 -14.12
N GLU A 52 -11.00 2.51 -14.44
CA GLU A 52 -11.19 3.03 -15.80
C GLU A 52 -10.02 3.94 -16.16
N PHE A 53 -9.67 4.88 -15.27
CA PHE A 53 -8.49 5.72 -15.41
C PHE A 53 -7.21 4.87 -15.59
N LEU A 54 -7.00 3.89 -14.72
CA LEU A 54 -5.85 2.97 -14.79
C LEU A 54 -5.74 2.22 -16.11
N THR A 55 -6.87 1.77 -16.67
CA THR A 55 -6.89 0.94 -17.88
C THR A 55 -6.91 1.75 -19.17
N SER A 56 -7.40 2.99 -19.15
CA SER A 56 -7.50 3.88 -20.31
C SER A 56 -6.14 4.20 -20.95
N GLY A 57 -5.11 4.42 -20.13
CA GLY A 57 -3.77 4.79 -20.60
C GLY A 57 -2.76 3.63 -20.67
N LYS A 58 -3.13 2.43 -20.21
CA LYS A 58 -2.24 1.25 -20.05
C LYS A 58 -0.81 1.62 -19.61
N THR A 59 -0.67 2.50 -18.62
CA THR A 59 0.63 2.97 -18.12
C THR A 59 1.47 1.80 -17.59
N HIS A 60 2.81 1.87 -17.63
CA HIS A 60 3.71 0.71 -17.42
C HIS A 60 3.58 -0.05 -16.05
N ALA A 61 2.64 0.32 -15.17
CA ALA A 61 2.34 -0.37 -13.92
C ALA A 61 0.82 -0.49 -13.60
N TRP A 62 -0.08 -0.28 -14.56
CA TRP A 62 -1.54 -0.29 -14.33
C TRP A 62 -2.10 -1.61 -13.77
N GLY A 63 -1.50 -2.74 -14.17
CA GLY A 63 -2.01 -4.07 -13.85
C GLY A 63 -2.00 -4.40 -12.35
N PHE A 64 -1.02 -3.88 -11.60
CA PHE A 64 -0.91 -4.18 -10.17
C PHE A 64 -2.05 -3.51 -9.36
N PRO A 65 -2.28 -2.19 -9.43
CA PRO A 65 -3.41 -1.54 -8.76
C PRO A 65 -4.76 -2.14 -9.16
N VAL A 66 -4.99 -2.37 -10.46
CA VAL A 66 -6.23 -3.00 -10.96
C VAL A 66 -6.42 -4.40 -10.38
N SER A 67 -5.36 -5.21 -10.31
CA SER A 67 -5.44 -6.53 -9.71
C SER A 67 -5.82 -6.49 -8.24
N LYS A 68 -5.37 -5.48 -7.49
CA LYS A 68 -5.68 -5.29 -6.08
C LYS A 68 -7.14 -4.86 -5.88
N VAL A 69 -7.64 -3.92 -6.69
CA VAL A 69 -9.07 -3.53 -6.66
C VAL A 69 -9.97 -4.73 -6.94
N HIS A 70 -9.70 -5.50 -8.00
CA HIS A 70 -10.51 -6.66 -8.33
C HIS A 70 -10.46 -7.76 -7.26
N LEU A 71 -9.28 -7.94 -6.64
CA LEU A 71 -9.11 -8.90 -5.56
C LEU A 71 -9.93 -8.51 -4.33
N GLU A 72 -9.90 -7.25 -3.89
CA GLU A 72 -10.74 -6.77 -2.79
C GLU A 72 -12.24 -6.92 -3.09
N LYS A 73 -12.70 -6.46 -4.26
CA LYS A 73 -14.12 -6.55 -4.65
C LYS A 73 -14.62 -7.99 -4.68
N ALA A 74 -13.80 -8.92 -5.21
CA ALA A 74 -14.13 -10.34 -5.23
C ALA A 74 -14.16 -10.94 -3.81
N ALA A 75 -13.23 -10.55 -2.94
CA ALA A 75 -13.23 -10.98 -1.54
C ALA A 75 -14.50 -10.54 -0.83
N SER A 76 -14.85 -9.26 -0.93
CA SER A 76 -16.02 -8.68 -0.28
C SER A 76 -17.32 -9.33 -0.76
N ALA A 77 -17.46 -9.53 -2.08
CA ALA A 77 -18.63 -10.20 -2.64
C ALA A 77 -18.74 -11.66 -2.15
N PHE A 78 -17.64 -12.41 -2.15
CA PHE A 78 -17.64 -13.80 -1.68
C PHE A 78 -17.90 -13.89 -0.17
N ALA A 79 -17.33 -12.98 0.62
CA ALA A 79 -17.51 -12.91 2.06
C ALA A 79 -18.99 -12.68 2.42
N LEU A 80 -19.63 -11.72 1.74
CA LEU A 80 -21.04 -11.44 1.88
C LEU A 80 -21.91 -12.64 1.48
N GLU A 81 -21.62 -13.26 0.34
CA GLU A 81 -22.38 -14.43 -0.16
C GLU A 81 -22.30 -15.63 0.79
N LYS A 82 -21.11 -15.88 1.39
CA LYS A 82 -20.87 -17.06 2.24
C LYS A 82 -21.02 -16.78 3.73
N GLY A 83 -21.28 -15.54 4.14
CA GLY A 83 -21.38 -15.15 5.54
C GLY A 83 -20.09 -15.34 6.33
N ILE A 84 -18.91 -15.25 5.69
CA ILE A 84 -17.61 -15.34 6.37
C ILE A 84 -17.10 -13.93 6.68
N SER A 85 -16.63 -13.70 7.91
CA SER A 85 -16.06 -12.40 8.29
C SER A 85 -14.81 -12.10 7.48
N LEU A 86 -14.72 -10.86 6.99
CA LEU A 86 -13.60 -10.36 6.18
C LEU A 86 -13.16 -9.00 6.71
N VAL A 87 -11.85 -8.85 6.90
CA VAL A 87 -11.21 -7.55 7.08
C VAL A 87 -10.11 -7.39 6.04
N THR A 88 -10.01 -6.20 5.44
CA THR A 88 -8.99 -5.90 4.43
C THR A 88 -7.97 -4.91 5.00
N VAL A 89 -6.69 -5.22 4.89
CA VAL A 89 -5.60 -4.30 5.25
C VAL A 89 -4.93 -3.79 3.98
N CYS A 90 -4.83 -2.48 3.84
CA CYS A 90 -4.27 -1.76 2.69
C CYS A 90 -2.93 -1.12 3.08
N PRO A 91 -1.81 -1.88 3.09
CA PRO A 91 -0.52 -1.32 3.44
C PRO A 91 0.01 -0.36 2.39
N GLY A 92 0.69 0.69 2.86
CA GLY A 92 1.62 1.48 2.06
C GLY A 92 2.84 0.66 1.63
N LEU A 93 3.82 1.34 1.06
CA LEU A 93 5.08 0.75 0.66
C LEU A 93 5.89 0.36 1.92
N MET A 94 6.12 -0.96 2.04
CA MET A 94 6.69 -1.54 3.25
C MET A 94 8.21 -1.33 3.32
N VAL A 95 8.66 -0.83 4.45
CA VAL A 95 10.08 -0.65 4.82
C VAL A 95 10.37 -1.32 6.16
N GLY A 96 11.63 -1.64 6.41
CA GLY A 96 12.06 -2.30 7.66
C GLY A 96 13.10 -3.38 7.39
N ALA A 97 13.61 -3.98 8.47
CA ALA A 97 14.52 -5.10 8.35
C ALA A 97 13.80 -6.30 7.71
N ALA A 98 14.36 -6.85 6.64
CA ALA A 98 13.81 -8.05 6.04
C ALA A 98 14.02 -9.23 6.99
N PRO A 99 12.96 -9.99 7.37
CA PRO A 99 13.10 -11.16 8.23
C PRO A 99 13.81 -12.33 7.51
N ALA A 100 13.99 -12.24 6.19
CA ALA A 100 14.69 -13.21 5.37
C ALA A 100 15.77 -12.52 4.51
N ALA A 101 16.80 -13.28 4.11
CA ALA A 101 17.91 -12.77 3.28
C ALA A 101 17.45 -12.23 1.90
N LYS A 102 16.26 -12.63 1.44
CA LYS A 102 15.68 -12.11 0.20
C LYS A 102 14.90 -10.83 0.50
N VAL A 103 15.41 -9.71 -0.01
CA VAL A 103 14.78 -8.40 0.15
C VAL A 103 13.53 -8.29 -0.73
N HIS A 104 12.45 -7.74 -0.16
CA HIS A 104 11.19 -7.51 -0.87
C HIS A 104 11.27 -6.32 -1.84
N PRO A 105 10.48 -6.32 -2.93
CA PRO A 105 10.51 -5.26 -3.95
C PRO A 105 10.34 -3.84 -3.40
N SER A 106 9.46 -3.63 -2.41
CA SER A 106 9.22 -2.31 -1.81
C SER A 106 10.48 -1.72 -1.15
N THR A 107 11.20 -2.52 -0.37
CA THR A 107 12.44 -2.08 0.26
C THR A 107 13.50 -1.77 -0.79
N LEU A 108 13.57 -2.55 -1.87
CA LEU A 108 14.48 -2.29 -2.98
C LEU A 108 14.12 -1.00 -3.75
N ASP A 109 12.83 -0.67 -3.87
CA ASP A 109 12.39 0.57 -4.49
C ASP A 109 12.86 1.78 -3.67
N VAL A 110 12.74 1.75 -2.34
CA VAL A 110 13.26 2.83 -1.47
C VAL A 110 14.78 2.91 -1.50
N LEU A 111 15.46 1.76 -1.42
CA LEU A 111 16.92 1.70 -1.48
C LEU A 111 17.49 2.09 -2.85
N SER A 112 16.66 2.12 -3.91
CA SER A 112 17.08 2.58 -5.23
C SER A 112 17.57 4.03 -5.24
N LEU A 113 17.13 4.85 -4.27
CA LEU A 113 17.63 6.22 -4.08
C LEU A 113 19.08 6.25 -3.59
N LEU A 114 19.53 5.21 -2.87
CA LEU A 114 20.94 5.04 -2.49
C LEU A 114 21.76 4.45 -3.64
N SER A 115 21.22 3.47 -4.35
CA SER A 115 21.97 2.77 -5.41
C SER A 115 21.98 3.50 -6.76
N GLY A 116 21.08 4.46 -6.96
CA GLY A 116 20.86 5.13 -8.25
C GLY A 116 20.20 4.22 -9.30
N ASP A 117 19.42 3.21 -8.89
CA ASP A 117 18.73 2.32 -9.83
C ASP A 117 17.54 3.04 -10.50
N ASP A 118 17.79 3.53 -11.72
CA ASP A 118 16.84 4.33 -12.50
C ASP A 118 15.51 3.63 -12.75
N ALA A 119 15.49 2.31 -12.91
CA ALA A 119 14.25 1.59 -13.18
C ALA A 119 13.34 1.61 -11.95
N ARG A 120 13.91 1.40 -10.76
CA ARG A 120 13.16 1.43 -9.49
C ARG A 120 12.81 2.85 -9.04
N VAL A 121 13.69 3.82 -9.29
CA VAL A 121 13.38 5.23 -9.08
C VAL A 121 12.17 5.65 -9.93
N ARG A 122 12.05 5.16 -11.18
CA ARG A 122 10.86 5.42 -12.02
C ARG A 122 9.60 4.82 -11.40
N THR A 123 9.67 3.65 -10.75
CA THR A 123 8.56 3.07 -10.00
C THR A 123 8.12 3.98 -8.84
N LEU A 124 9.05 4.51 -8.04
CA LEU A 124 8.72 5.45 -6.96
C LEU A 124 8.08 6.74 -7.50
N LYS A 125 8.63 7.31 -8.57
CA LYS A 125 8.05 8.50 -9.23
C LYS A 125 6.64 8.22 -9.76
N PHE A 126 6.41 7.01 -10.29
CA PHE A 126 5.08 6.59 -10.70
C PHE A 126 4.12 6.53 -9.52
N ILE A 127 4.53 5.94 -8.38
CA ILE A 127 3.71 5.91 -7.16
C ILE A 127 3.32 7.33 -6.73
N VAL A 128 4.28 8.27 -6.66
CA VAL A 128 3.99 9.67 -6.33
C VAL A 128 3.03 10.30 -7.33
N ARG A 129 3.24 10.10 -8.64
CA ARG A 129 2.35 10.64 -9.67
C ARG A 129 0.92 10.13 -9.52
N MET A 130 0.76 8.86 -9.15
CA MET A 130 -0.55 8.21 -9.07
C MET A 130 -1.25 8.44 -7.74
N SER A 131 -0.50 8.65 -6.65
CA SER A 131 -1.04 8.70 -5.28
C SER A 131 -0.70 9.97 -4.52
N GLY A 132 -0.07 10.96 -5.15
CA GLY A 132 0.34 12.24 -4.56
C GLY A 132 1.46 12.14 -3.51
N SER A 133 1.88 10.94 -3.12
CA SER A 133 2.97 10.73 -2.16
C SER A 133 3.51 9.30 -2.25
N ILE A 134 4.51 8.99 -1.44
CA ILE A 134 4.94 7.64 -1.13
C ILE A 134 4.37 7.31 0.25
N PRO A 135 3.30 6.51 0.35
CA PRO A 135 2.83 6.01 1.63
C PRO A 135 3.83 4.97 2.13
N LEU A 136 4.32 5.11 3.35
CA LEU A 136 5.30 4.22 3.98
C LEU A 136 4.73 3.59 5.25
N VAL A 137 5.06 2.32 5.45
CA VAL A 137 4.72 1.57 6.65
C VAL A 137 5.89 0.69 7.06
N HIS A 138 6.16 0.64 8.37
CA HIS A 138 7.16 -0.30 8.90
C HIS A 138 6.59 -1.72 8.91
N VAL A 139 7.41 -2.74 8.62
CA VAL A 139 6.97 -4.16 8.63
C VAL A 139 6.30 -4.55 9.96
N ASP A 140 6.88 -4.13 11.09
CA ASP A 140 6.30 -4.43 12.41
C ASP A 140 4.94 -3.77 12.62
N ASP A 141 4.73 -2.55 12.11
CA ASP A 141 3.44 -1.85 12.21
C ASP A 141 2.37 -2.58 11.39
N LEU A 142 2.73 -3.11 10.22
CA LEU A 142 1.83 -3.95 9.43
C LEU A 142 1.50 -5.26 10.16
N CYS A 143 2.51 -5.97 10.67
CA CYS A 143 2.29 -7.21 11.42
C CYS A 143 1.37 -6.99 12.63
N ARG A 144 1.60 -5.92 13.40
CA ARG A 144 0.73 -5.54 14.52
C ARG A 144 -0.69 -5.23 14.07
N THR A 145 -0.84 -4.55 12.95
CA THR A 145 -2.16 -4.25 12.37
C THR A 145 -2.89 -5.53 11.97
N GLU A 146 -2.22 -6.47 11.28
CA GLU A 146 -2.83 -7.74 10.87
C GLU A 146 -3.23 -8.62 12.05
N ILE A 147 -2.41 -8.68 13.10
CA ILE A 147 -2.75 -9.38 14.35
C ILE A 147 -3.96 -8.72 15.01
N PHE A 148 -3.94 -7.40 15.16
CA PHE A 148 -5.04 -6.67 15.79
C PHE A 148 -6.37 -6.93 15.09
N VAL A 149 -6.45 -6.78 13.76
CA VAL A 149 -7.71 -6.97 13.04
C VAL A 149 -8.15 -8.44 12.97
N ALA A 150 -7.22 -9.38 13.19
CA ALA A 150 -7.56 -10.79 13.34
C ALA A 150 -8.23 -11.05 14.70
N GLU A 151 -7.76 -10.40 15.77
CA GLU A 151 -8.18 -10.66 17.16
C GLU A 151 -9.36 -9.80 17.62
N GLU A 152 -9.47 -8.55 17.16
CA GLU A 152 -10.52 -7.62 17.56
C GLU A 152 -11.88 -8.01 16.97
N GLU A 153 -12.85 -8.38 17.80
CA GLU A 153 -14.15 -8.89 17.33
C GLU A 153 -14.91 -7.85 16.51
N GLU A 154 -14.82 -6.57 16.85
CA GLU A 154 -15.50 -5.48 16.13
C GLU A 154 -14.78 -5.03 14.84
N ALA A 155 -13.57 -5.54 14.57
CA ALA A 155 -12.84 -5.18 13.36
C ALA A 155 -13.62 -5.60 12.09
N SER A 156 -13.84 -4.63 11.21
CA SER A 156 -14.62 -4.79 9.99
C SER A 156 -14.17 -3.79 8.92
N GLY A 157 -14.48 -4.08 7.66
CA GLY A 157 -14.19 -3.18 6.55
C GLY A 157 -12.73 -3.19 6.11
N ARG A 158 -12.24 -2.02 5.70
CA ARG A 158 -10.89 -1.79 5.17
C ARG A 158 -10.07 -1.02 6.21
N TYR A 159 -8.75 -1.20 6.23
CA TYR A 159 -7.83 -0.47 7.09
C TYR A 159 -6.63 -0.01 6.28
N ILE A 160 -6.43 1.30 6.13
CA ILE A 160 -5.21 1.81 5.50
C ILE A 160 -4.06 1.68 6.52
N CYS A 161 -3.03 0.90 6.20
CA CYS A 161 -1.86 0.77 7.07
C CYS A 161 -0.72 1.64 6.52
N CYS A 162 -0.71 2.91 6.92
CA CYS A 162 0.26 3.92 6.52
C CYS A 162 0.69 4.75 7.75
N SER A 163 2.01 4.88 7.93
CA SER A 163 2.60 5.64 9.04
C SER A 163 3.07 7.04 8.63
N LEU A 164 3.58 7.16 7.39
CA LEU A 164 4.21 8.36 6.86
C LEU A 164 3.88 8.50 5.37
N ASN A 165 3.48 9.69 4.96
CA ASN A 165 3.41 10.06 3.55
C ASN A 165 4.60 10.97 3.26
N THR A 166 5.45 10.59 2.30
CA THR A 166 6.67 11.34 1.94
C THR A 166 6.75 11.55 0.43
N THR A 167 7.57 12.49 -0.02
CA THR A 167 7.95 12.62 -1.44
C THR A 167 9.25 11.87 -1.73
N VAL A 168 9.57 11.68 -3.02
CA VAL A 168 10.88 11.16 -3.45
C VAL A 168 12.01 12.06 -2.93
N VAL A 169 11.81 13.38 -2.94
CA VAL A 169 12.81 14.37 -2.51
C VAL A 169 13.09 14.29 -1.02
N GLU A 170 12.04 14.29 -0.20
CA GLU A 170 12.16 14.18 1.27
C GLU A 170 12.85 12.86 1.65
N LEU A 171 12.49 11.76 0.99
CA LEU A 171 13.08 10.45 1.22
C LEU A 171 14.56 10.40 0.78
N ALA A 172 14.89 10.96 -0.39
CA ALA A 172 16.26 11.04 -0.87
C ALA A 172 17.16 11.88 0.05
N ARG A 173 16.66 13.04 0.54
CA ARG A 173 17.38 13.88 1.50
C ARG A 173 17.61 13.17 2.83
N PHE A 174 16.58 12.48 3.35
CA PHE A 174 16.71 11.68 4.56
C PHE A 174 17.78 10.60 4.40
N LEU A 175 17.76 9.86 3.30
CA LEU A 175 18.74 8.82 3.00
C LEU A 175 20.16 9.38 2.81
N ALA A 176 20.31 10.52 2.13
CA ALA A 176 21.59 11.19 1.95
C ALA A 176 22.20 11.63 3.29
N ALA A 177 21.39 12.21 4.17
CA ALA A 177 21.82 12.63 5.50
C ALA A 177 22.20 11.44 6.40
N LYS A 178 21.44 10.35 6.32
CA LYS A 178 21.67 9.15 7.13
C LYS A 178 22.86 8.30 6.64
N TYR A 179 23.09 8.27 5.34
CA TYR A 179 24.14 7.46 4.71
C TYR A 179 25.01 8.27 3.75
N PRO A 180 25.86 9.18 4.26
CA PRO A 180 26.60 10.15 3.44
C PRO A 180 27.58 9.51 2.46
N HIS A 181 28.01 8.27 2.70
CA HIS A 181 28.96 7.54 1.85
C HIS A 181 28.38 7.06 0.51
N TYR A 182 27.05 7.08 0.33
CA TYR A 182 26.41 6.69 -0.94
C TYR A 182 26.30 7.85 -1.95
N ASN A 183 26.67 9.08 -1.59
CA ASN A 183 26.68 10.24 -2.50
C ASN A 183 25.37 10.43 -3.28
N VAL A 184 24.22 10.30 -2.60
CA VAL A 184 22.89 10.45 -3.21
C VAL A 184 22.77 11.83 -3.84
N ASN A 185 22.55 11.89 -5.15
CA ASN A 185 22.29 13.13 -5.86
C ASN A 185 20.84 13.59 -5.61
N THR A 186 20.63 14.39 -4.57
CA THR A 186 19.30 14.89 -4.19
C THR A 186 18.72 15.87 -5.21
N ASP A 187 19.57 16.59 -5.95
CA ASP A 187 19.16 17.60 -6.92
C ASP A 187 18.41 16.98 -8.10
N ARG A 188 18.74 15.73 -8.44
CA ARG A 188 18.04 14.91 -9.44
C ARG A 188 16.54 14.79 -9.20
N TYR A 189 16.12 14.87 -7.94
CA TYR A 189 14.72 14.67 -7.55
C TYR A 189 13.97 15.99 -7.35
N MET A 190 14.64 17.13 -7.34
CA MET A 190 14.06 18.44 -6.98
C MET A 190 12.90 18.85 -7.89
N LEU A 191 12.90 18.46 -9.16
CA LEU A 191 11.79 18.74 -10.08
C LEU A 191 10.51 17.97 -9.71
N ASP A 192 10.62 16.90 -8.91
CA ASP A 192 9.47 16.16 -8.38
C ASP A 192 8.87 16.82 -7.11
N SER A 193 9.42 17.95 -6.63
CA SER A 193 8.89 18.65 -5.43
C SER A 193 7.53 19.30 -5.63
N TRP A 194 7.08 19.43 -6.89
CA TRP A 194 5.82 20.06 -7.28
C TRP A 194 4.64 19.07 -7.35
N SER A 195 4.82 17.83 -6.93
CA SER A 195 3.74 16.84 -6.89
C SER A 195 2.78 17.14 -5.74
N TRP A 196 1.50 17.28 -6.08
CA TRP A 196 0.36 17.47 -5.18
C TRP A 196 0.40 16.50 -3.99
N ARG A 197 0.18 16.99 -2.76
CA ARG A 197 0.18 16.14 -1.56
C ARG A 197 -1.20 15.54 -1.33
N VAL A 198 -1.27 14.22 -1.38
CA VAL A 198 -2.41 13.44 -0.89
C VAL A 198 -2.04 12.86 0.47
N LEU A 199 -2.92 13.04 1.45
CA LEU A 199 -2.77 12.47 2.78
C LEU A 199 -3.63 11.20 2.89
N PHE A 200 -3.01 10.10 3.26
CA PHE A 200 -3.73 8.93 3.72
C PHE A 200 -4.16 9.15 5.17
N CYS A 201 -5.45 9.31 5.40
CA CYS A 201 -6.05 9.30 6.73
C CYS A 201 -6.41 7.86 7.05
N SER A 202 -5.66 7.23 7.95
CA SER A 202 -5.95 5.87 8.36
C SER A 202 -6.74 5.84 9.66
N GLN A 203 -7.75 4.97 9.72
CA GLN A 203 -8.28 4.50 11.01
C GLN A 203 -7.20 3.76 11.81
N ALA A 204 -6.15 3.24 11.16
CA ALA A 204 -4.98 2.66 11.83
C ALA A 204 -4.22 3.67 12.72
N ARG A 205 -4.35 4.99 12.50
CA ARG A 205 -3.80 6.00 13.43
C ARG A 205 -4.58 6.06 14.75
N ALA A 206 -5.90 5.84 14.74
CA ALA A 206 -6.66 5.70 15.97
C ALA A 206 -6.27 4.43 16.74
N LEU A 207 -5.78 3.42 16.03
CA LEU A 207 -5.25 2.16 16.56
C LEU A 207 -3.93 2.31 17.33
N LYS A 208 -3.07 3.27 16.97
CA LYS A 208 -1.89 3.64 17.81
C LYS A 208 -2.28 4.17 19.20
N MET A 209 -3.55 4.54 19.44
CA MET A 209 -4.02 4.92 20.77
C MET A 209 -4.55 3.73 21.60
N ARG A 210 -4.61 2.51 21.02
CA ARG A 210 -5.04 1.27 21.71
C ARG A 210 -3.92 0.22 21.85
N ILE A 211 -2.74 0.44 21.28
CA ILE A 211 -1.56 -0.44 21.37
C ILE A 211 -0.48 0.24 22.21
#